data_AF-A0A5J4T4K8-F1
#
_entry.id   AF-A0A5J4T4K8-F1
#
_cell.length_a   1.000
_cell.length_b   1.000
_cell.length_c   1.000
_cell.angle_alpha   90.00
_cell.angle_beta   90.00
_cell.angle_gamma   90.00
#
_symmetry.space_group_name_H-M   'P 1'
#
loop_
_entity.id
_entity.type
_entity.pdbx_description
1 polymer ?
#
loop_
_entity_poly.entity_id
_entity_poly.type
_entity_poly.pdbx_seq_one_letter_code
_entity_poly.pdbx_strand_id
1 'polypeptide(L)'
;MSNHSIEIICKNPEDLEFTDIDDVQKKVTNINRESYTVSLSQVLENGIWQLEAQFEKKGQFSGIGIVSDSYVFSNVIAPWLPP
;
A
#
# COMPACT_ATOMS: atom_id res chain seq x y z
N MET A 1 11.09 21.00 11.12
CA MET A 1 11.26 19.66 10.54
C MET A 1 9.96 19.31 9.88
N SER A 2 9.95 19.15 8.56
CA SER A 2 8.73 18.91 7.79
C SER A 2 8.37 17.43 7.86
N ASN A 3 7.19 17.15 8.41
CA ASN A 3 6.62 15.82 8.65
C ASN A 3 6.24 15.17 7.31
N HIS A 4 7.16 14.39 6.72
CA HIS A 4 6.94 13.65 5.47
C HIS A 4 6.88 12.14 5.74
N SER A 5 6.34 11.71 6.87
CA SER A 5 6.19 10.28 7.11
C SER A 5 5.18 9.72 6.10
N ILE A 6 5.60 8.69 5.36
CA ILE A 6 4.69 7.90 4.53
C ILE A 6 3.81 7.11 5.49
N GLU A 7 2.54 7.49 5.61
CA GLU A 7 1.59 6.77 6.45
C GLU A 7 0.86 5.71 5.63
N ILE A 8 0.75 4.50 6.20
CA ILE A 8 0.08 3.36 5.57
C ILE A 8 -1.24 3.08 6.27
N ILE A 9 -2.30 2.96 5.47
CA ILE A 9 -3.60 2.47 5.89
C ILE A 9 -3.68 0.98 5.51
N CYS A 10 -3.94 0.13 6.50
CA CYS A 10 -4.19 -1.30 6.33
C CYS A 10 -5.26 -1.73 7.32
N LYS A 11 -6.17 -2.61 6.89
CA LYS A 11 -7.25 -3.12 7.75
C LYS A 11 -6.76 -4.13 8.80
N ASN A 12 -5.77 -4.94 8.45
CA ASN A 12 -5.19 -5.97 9.31
C ASN A 12 -3.67 -5.75 9.41
N PRO A 13 -3.22 -4.74 10.18
CA PRO A 13 -1.81 -4.39 10.25
C PRO A 13 -0.97 -5.40 11.04
N GLU A 14 -1.58 -6.26 11.85
CA GLU A 14 -0.89 -7.23 12.73
C GLU A 14 -0.05 -8.26 11.95
N ASP A 15 -0.42 -8.51 10.70
CA ASP A 15 0.25 -9.43 9.79
C ASP A 15 1.32 -8.77 8.90
N LEU A 16 1.58 -7.48 9.12
CA LEU A 16 2.53 -6.69 8.36
C LEU A 16 3.56 -6.04 9.28
N GLU A 17 4.82 -6.09 8.88
CA GLU A 17 5.88 -5.30 9.49
C GLU A 17 6.15 -4.04 8.65
N PHE A 18 6.26 -2.90 9.32
CA PHE A 18 6.56 -1.61 8.70
C PHE A 18 7.94 -1.15 9.12
N THR A 19 8.74 -0.70 8.17
CA THR A 19 10.07 -0.13 8.44
C THR A 19 10.21 1.18 7.66
N ASP A 20 10.43 2.27 8.37
CA ASP A 20 10.84 3.54 7.77
C ASP A 20 12.31 3.45 7.34
N ILE A 21 12.60 3.87 6.11
CA ILE A 21 13.95 3.89 5.54
C ILE A 21 14.24 5.33 5.11
N ASP A 22 15.26 5.93 5.71
CA ASP A 22 15.79 7.26 5.39
C ASP A 22 14.72 8.39 5.35
N ASP A 23 13.63 8.24 6.10
CA ASP A 23 12.46 9.14 6.14
C ASP A 23 11.74 9.37 4.80
N VAL A 24 12.15 8.69 3.72
CA VAL A 24 11.63 8.87 2.36
C VAL A 24 11.00 7.60 1.78
N GLN A 25 11.18 6.47 2.45
CA GLN A 25 10.68 5.17 2.01
C GLN A 25 10.02 4.43 3.17
N LYS A 26 9.00 3.65 2.83
CA LYS A 26 8.34 2.73 3.75
C LYS A 26 8.42 1.32 3.18
N LYS A 27 9.12 0.42 3.87
CA LYS A 27 9.10 -1.00 3.56
C LYS A 27 7.93 -1.65 4.29
N VAL A 28 7.14 -2.42 3.54
CA VAL A 28 6.06 -3.26 4.06
C VAL A 28 6.44 -4.71 3.84
N THR A 29 6.60 -5.46 4.92
CA THR A 29 6.91 -6.90 4.88
C THR A 29 5.69 -7.68 5.33
N ASN A 30 5.17 -8.55 4.47
CA ASN A 30 4.15 -9.49 4.85
C ASN A 30 4.80 -10.67 5.60
N ILE A 31 4.41 -10.89 6.85
CA ILE A 31 4.93 -11.96 7.71
C ILE A 31 4.05 -13.23 7.70
N ASN A 32 2.95 -13.22 6.96
CA ASN A 32 2.11 -14.39 6.71
C ASN A 32 2.05 -14.75 5.20
N ARG A 33 1.17 -15.69 4.82
CA ARG A 33 1.02 -16.17 3.44
C ARG A 33 -0.23 -15.65 2.72
N GLU A 34 -0.95 -14.69 3.30
CA GLU A 34 -2.16 -14.13 2.71
C GLU A 34 -1.86 -12.95 1.78
N SER A 35 -2.87 -12.52 1.03
CA SER A 35 -2.77 -11.35 0.15
C SER A 35 -3.25 -10.10 0.86
N TYR A 36 -2.45 -9.03 0.81
CA TYR A 36 -2.76 -7.76 1.45
C TYR A 36 -2.91 -6.66 0.42
N THR A 37 -3.79 -5.72 0.74
CA THR A 37 -3.80 -4.40 0.12
C THR A 37 -3.53 -3.37 1.20
N VAL A 38 -2.62 -2.46 0.87
CA VAL A 38 -2.28 -1.29 1.68
C VAL A 38 -2.52 -0.04 0.85
N SER A 39 -2.79 1.08 1.50
CA SER A 39 -2.93 2.39 0.85
C SER A 39 -2.11 3.44 1.57
N LEU A 40 -1.70 4.47 0.85
CA LEU A 40 -1.10 5.66 1.47
C LEU A 40 -2.23 6.53 2.04
N SER A 41 -2.03 7.19 3.17
CA SER A 41 -2.99 8.20 3.67
C SER A 41 -3.01 9.48 2.81
N GLN A 42 -2.02 9.63 1.93
CA GLN A 42 -1.88 10.78 1.07
C GLN A 42 -2.91 10.79 -0.06
N VAL A 43 -3.73 11.84 -0.11
CA VAL A 43 -4.64 12.13 -1.21
C VAL A 43 -3.89 12.88 -2.31
N LEU A 44 -3.95 12.36 -3.55
CA LEU A 44 -3.34 13.00 -4.73
C LEU A 44 -4.26 14.10 -5.27
N GLU A 45 -4.06 15.32 -4.80
CA GLU A 45 -4.79 16.52 -5.26
C GLU A 45 -4.36 16.97 -6.67
N ASN A 46 -4.93 18.06 -7.16
CA ASN A 46 -4.54 18.67 -8.45
C ASN A 46 -3.03 18.90 -8.54
N GLY A 47 -2.39 18.30 -9.55
CA GLY A 47 -0.96 18.43 -9.77
C GLY A 47 -0.36 17.25 -10.53
N ILE A 48 0.98 17.20 -10.53
CA ILE A 48 1.75 16.06 -11.03
C ILE A 48 2.38 15.38 -9.81
N TRP A 49 2.12 14.09 -9.67
CA TRP A 49 2.63 13.27 -8.57
C TRP A 49 3.52 12.16 -9.12
N GLN A 50 4.49 11.75 -8.31
CA GLN A 50 5.37 10.62 -8.60
C GLN A 50 5.37 9.67 -7.41
N LEU A 51 5.34 8.38 -7.71
CA LEU A 51 5.46 7.30 -6.74
C LEU A 51 6.42 6.26 -7.32
N GLU A 52 7.37 5.82 -6.52
CA GLU A 52 8.23 4.68 -6.83
C GLU A 52 7.86 3.51 -5.91
N ALA A 53 7.79 2.31 -6.46
CA ALA A 53 7.50 1.10 -5.71
C ALA A 53 8.41 -0.04 -6.17
N GLN A 54 9.02 -0.74 -5.21
CA GLN A 54 9.80 -1.94 -5.44
C GLN A 54 9.06 -3.16 -4.88
N PHE A 55 8.90 -4.18 -5.71
CA PHE A 55 8.31 -5.46 -5.29
C PHE A 55 9.40 -6.52 -5.15
N GLU A 56 9.77 -6.83 -3.91
CA GLU A 56 10.63 -7.96 -3.58
C GLU A 56 9.74 -9.11 -3.09
N LYS A 57 9.45 -10.10 -3.94
CA LYS A 57 8.57 -11.22 -3.55
C LYS A 57 9.03 -12.58 -4.05
N LYS A 58 8.46 -13.61 -3.41
CA LYS A 58 8.50 -15.03 -3.82
C LYS A 58 7.13 -15.56 -4.30
N GLY A 59 6.29 -14.73 -4.93
CA GLY A 59 4.90 -15.07 -5.32
C GLY A 59 4.48 -14.57 -6.71
N GLN A 60 3.21 -14.76 -7.13
CA GLN A 60 2.76 -14.49 -8.51
C GLN A 60 2.26 -13.06 -8.78
N PHE A 61 1.42 -12.46 -7.94
CA PHE A 61 0.77 -11.17 -8.26
C PHE A 61 1.18 -10.03 -7.33
N SER A 62 1.46 -8.87 -7.93
CA SER A 62 1.78 -7.60 -7.27
C SER A 62 1.23 -6.50 -8.16
N GLY A 63 0.62 -5.48 -7.56
CA GLY A 63 0.00 -4.40 -8.30
C GLY A 63 0.12 -3.11 -7.52
N ILE A 64 0.12 -2.02 -8.28
CA ILE A 64 0.02 -0.65 -7.78
C ILE A 64 -1.10 0.03 -8.57
N GLY A 65 -1.86 0.88 -7.90
CA GLY A 65 -2.99 1.57 -8.50
C GLY A 65 -3.38 2.80 -7.71
N ILE A 66 -4.19 3.65 -8.33
CA ILE A 66 -4.78 4.84 -7.72
C ILE A 66 -6.28 4.59 -7.61
N VAL A 67 -6.83 4.86 -6.44
CA VAL A 67 -8.28 4.76 -6.16
C VAL A 67 -8.81 6.12 -5.71
N SER A 68 -10.11 6.32 -5.82
CA SER A 68 -10.77 7.46 -5.17
C SER A 68 -10.59 7.38 -3.65
N ASP A 69 -10.42 8.52 -2.99
CA ASP A 69 -10.40 8.61 -1.52
C ASP A 69 -11.67 8.04 -0.86
N SER A 70 -12.80 8.06 -1.59
CA SER A 70 -14.06 7.44 -1.15
C SER A 70 -14.11 5.91 -1.29
N TYR A 71 -13.08 5.28 -1.88
CA TYR A 71 -13.08 3.86 -2.15
C TYR A 71 -12.77 3.05 -0.89
N VAL A 72 -13.74 2.24 -0.47
CA VAL A 72 -13.57 1.34 0.68
C VAL A 72 -13.15 -0.04 0.18
N PHE A 73 -11.98 -0.49 0.63
CA PHE A 73 -11.52 -1.84 0.37
C PHE A 73 -12.40 -2.86 1.11
N SER A 74 -13.19 -3.64 0.37
CA SER A 74 -13.79 -4.86 0.91
C SER A 74 -12.69 -5.93 1.09
N ASN A 75 -12.86 -6.83 2.06
CA ASN A 75 -11.82 -7.75 2.56
C ASN A 75 -11.17 -8.69 1.53
N VAL A 76 -11.58 -8.64 0.27
CA VAL A 76 -11.02 -9.41 -0.82
C VAL A 76 -11.06 -8.54 -2.07
N ILE A 77 -9.94 -7.89 -2.40
CA ILE A 77 -9.73 -7.42 -3.77
C ILE A 77 -9.17 -8.61 -4.53
N ALA A 78 -10.05 -9.45 -5.04
CA ALA A 78 -9.70 -10.47 -6.00
C ALA A 78 -10.11 -9.94 -7.38
N PRO A 79 -9.26 -9.13 -8.05
CA PRO A 79 -9.57 -8.59 -9.37
C PRO A 79 -9.76 -9.68 -10.45
N TRP A 80 -9.48 -10.94 -10.11
CA TRP A 80 -9.73 -12.13 -10.93
C TRP A 80 -11.09 -12.80 -10.66
N LEU A 81 -11.86 -12.35 -9.67
CA LEU A 81 -13.24 -12.79 -9.50
C LEU A 81 -14.17 -11.94 -10.37
N PRO A 82 -15.15 -12.54 -11.06
CA PRO A 82 -16.17 -11.77 -11.76
C PRO A 82 -16.96 -10.89 -10.78
N PRO A 83 -17.50 -9.74 -11.25
CA PRO A 83 -18.25 -8.81 -10.43
C PRO A 83 -19.51 -9.41 -9.81
#